data_AF-A0A1B6K4P6-F1
#
_entry.id   AF-A0A1B6K4P6-F1
#
_cell.length_a   1.000
_cell.length_b   1.000
_cell.length_c   1.000
_cell.angle_alpha   90.00
_cell.angle_beta   90.00
_cell.angle_gamma   90.00
#
_symmetry.space_group_name_H-M   'P 1'
#
loop_
_entity.id
_entity.type
_entity.pdbx_description
1 polymer ?
#
loop_
_entity_poly.entity_id
_entity_poly.type
_entity_poly.pdbx_seq_one_letter_code
_entity_poly.pdbx_strand_id
1 'polypeptide(L)'
;MEVDPYERKLFWIRDRVIETADLSGKNVQSSISDDSEFVLTMTLDLERQQIYYISYHSRMLSSLIITDYNGLKLQQPINIADSTPSFSIGLFGGQLFLCSNGATEYTLFKMNPGNFTEKMFVKAFRVVVQHMKLVHPDLQKPPKSNNLKEIK
;
A
#
# COMPACT_ATOMS: atom_id res chain seq x y z
N MET A 1 4.33 -8.68 -0.88
CA MET A 1 3.94 -8.95 -2.27
C MET A 1 2.44 -8.91 -2.31
N GLU A 2 1.90 -8.22 -3.30
CA GLU A 2 0.47 -8.08 -3.52
C GLU A 2 0.10 -8.63 -4.90
N VAL A 3 -1.15 -9.02 -5.06
CA VAL A 3 -1.64 -9.67 -6.28
C VAL A 3 -2.98 -9.05 -6.68
N ASP A 4 -3.08 -8.66 -7.95
CA ASP A 4 -4.38 -8.44 -8.59
C ASP A 4 -4.67 -9.64 -9.50
N PRO A 5 -5.54 -10.58 -9.07
CA PRO A 5 -5.87 -11.74 -9.87
C PRO A 5 -6.73 -11.41 -11.09
N TYR A 6 -7.41 -10.26 -11.11
CA TYR A 6 -8.35 -9.85 -12.15
C TYR A 6 -7.61 -9.18 -13.32
N GLU A 7 -6.65 -8.32 -13.01
CA GLU A 7 -5.70 -7.76 -13.99
C GLU A 7 -4.52 -8.68 -14.29
N ARG A 8 -4.47 -9.84 -13.61
CA ARG A 8 -3.41 -10.84 -13.73
C ARG A 8 -2.01 -10.26 -13.48
N LYS A 9 -1.87 -9.42 -12.45
CA LYS A 9 -0.59 -8.78 -12.07
C LYS A 9 -0.11 -9.18 -10.68
N LEU A 10 1.21 -9.25 -10.55
CA LEU A 10 1.94 -9.36 -9.28
C LEU A 10 2.67 -8.06 -9.03
N PHE A 11 2.75 -7.66 -7.75
CA PHE A 11 3.57 -6.53 -7.30
C PHE A 11 4.42 -6.98 -6.12
N TRP A 12 5.73 -6.74 -6.15
CA TRP A 12 6.60 -7.02 -5.00
C TRP A 12 7.62 -5.91 -4.79
N ILE A 13 8.20 -5.87 -3.59
CA ILE A 13 9.27 -4.95 -3.27
C ILE A 13 10.59 -5.71 -3.41
N ARG A 14 11.49 -5.26 -4.28
CA ARG A 14 12.87 -5.75 -4.42
C ARG A 14 13.81 -4.55 -4.35
N ASP A 15 14.85 -4.65 -3.54
CA ASP A 15 15.85 -3.57 -3.40
C ASP A 15 15.22 -2.19 -3.12
N ARG A 16 14.13 -2.18 -2.35
CA ARG A 16 13.36 -0.97 -1.95
C ARG A 16 12.61 -0.27 -3.09
N VAL A 17 12.44 -0.90 -4.24
CA VAL A 17 11.54 -0.42 -5.30
C VAL A 17 10.40 -1.41 -5.51
N ILE A 18 9.30 -0.94 -6.09
CA ILE A 18 8.17 -1.79 -6.47
C ILE A 18 8.43 -2.32 -7.88
N GLU A 19 8.41 -3.63 -8.02
CA GLU A 19 8.45 -4.33 -9.30
C GLU A 19 7.09 -4.97 -9.60
N THR A 20 6.83 -5.22 -10.88
CA THR A 20 5.61 -5.92 -11.31
C THR A 20 5.89 -6.91 -12.44
N ALA A 21 5.02 -7.91 -12.56
CA ALA A 21 4.98 -8.88 -13.64
C ALA A 21 3.55 -9.38 -13.83
N ASP A 22 3.32 -10.13 -14.89
CA ASP A 22 2.09 -10.92 -14.98
C ASP A 22 2.09 -12.09 -13.97
N LEU A 23 0.91 -12.68 -13.71
CA LEU A 23 0.78 -13.85 -12.83
C LEU A 23 1.59 -15.08 -13.29
N SER A 24 2.03 -15.12 -14.55
CA SER A 24 2.91 -16.19 -15.04
C SER A 24 4.39 -15.94 -14.74
N GLY A 25 4.72 -14.79 -14.13
CA GLY A 25 6.08 -14.35 -13.85
C GLY A 25 6.81 -13.78 -15.07
N LYS A 26 6.12 -13.52 -16.18
CA LYS A 26 6.68 -12.91 -17.39
C LYS A 26 6.41 -11.41 -17.39
N ASN A 27 7.00 -10.71 -18.37
CA ASN A 27 6.83 -9.27 -18.57
C ASN A 27 7.21 -8.45 -17.31
N VAL A 28 8.33 -8.82 -16.69
CA VAL A 28 8.84 -8.13 -15.50
C VAL A 28 9.18 -6.69 -15.85
N GLN A 29 8.59 -5.75 -15.11
CA GLN A 29 8.97 -4.33 -15.10
C GLN A 29 9.76 -4.05 -13.81
N SER A 30 10.99 -3.59 -13.98
CA SER A 30 12.01 -3.54 -12.93
C SER A 30 11.83 -2.42 -11.90
N SER A 31 10.99 -1.42 -12.18
CA SER A 31 10.59 -0.42 -11.19
C SER A 31 9.34 0.34 -11.65
N ILE A 32 8.37 0.50 -10.76
CA ILE A 32 7.21 1.40 -10.91
C ILE A 32 7.13 2.42 -9.76
N SER A 33 8.18 2.53 -8.94
CA SER A 33 8.35 3.56 -7.91
C SER A 33 9.62 4.37 -8.20
N ASP A 34 9.78 5.53 -7.58
CA ASP A 34 11.04 6.27 -7.69
C ASP A 34 12.13 5.56 -6.88
N ASP A 35 13.34 5.45 -7.43
CA ASP A 35 14.48 4.79 -6.76
C ASP A 35 14.87 5.51 -5.46
N SER A 36 14.53 6.80 -5.32
CA SER A 36 14.77 7.59 -4.11
C SER A 36 13.76 7.37 -2.98
N GLU A 37 12.67 6.62 -3.22
CA GLU A 37 11.54 6.50 -2.29
C GLU A 37 11.68 5.38 -1.25
N PHE A 38 12.67 4.48 -1.35
CA PHE A 38 12.94 3.45 -0.34
C PHE A 38 11.67 2.77 0.20
N VAL A 39 10.96 2.05 -0.67
CA VAL A 39 9.65 1.45 -0.37
C VAL A 39 9.78 0.39 0.72
N LEU A 40 8.88 0.48 1.73
CA LEU A 40 8.85 -0.40 2.89
C LEU A 40 7.75 -1.45 2.82
N THR A 41 6.55 -1.02 2.42
CA THR A 41 5.35 -1.84 2.41
C THR A 41 4.32 -1.24 1.46
N MET A 42 3.39 -2.06 0.98
CA MET A 42 2.35 -1.64 0.04
C MET A 42 1.06 -2.42 0.23
N THR A 43 -0.03 -1.88 -0.32
CA THR A 43 -1.33 -2.54 -0.46
C THR A 43 -2.01 -2.04 -1.74
N LEU A 44 -2.98 -2.79 -2.26
CA LEU A 44 -3.67 -2.47 -3.50
C LEU A 44 -5.09 -1.98 -3.22
N ASP A 45 -5.52 -0.99 -3.99
CA ASP A 45 -6.93 -0.74 -4.26
C ASP A 45 -7.25 -1.36 -5.61
N LEU A 46 -7.90 -2.53 -5.60
CA LEU A 46 -8.27 -3.26 -6.81
C LEU A 46 -9.37 -2.54 -7.60
N GLU A 47 -10.28 -1.82 -6.93
CA GLU A 47 -11.36 -1.09 -7.60
C GLU A 47 -10.82 0.09 -8.41
N ARG A 48 -9.81 0.77 -7.87
CA ARG A 48 -9.21 1.95 -8.51
C ARG A 48 -7.94 1.65 -9.31
N GLN A 49 -7.44 0.41 -9.27
CA GLN A 49 -6.15 0.00 -9.80
C GLN A 49 -5.00 0.90 -9.29
N GLN A 50 -4.98 1.11 -7.98
CA GLN A 50 -4.00 1.96 -7.30
C GLN A 50 -3.11 1.15 -6.37
N ILE A 51 -1.87 1.58 -6.23
CA ILE A 51 -0.92 1.07 -5.26
C ILE A 51 -0.74 2.15 -4.20
N TYR A 52 -1.01 1.78 -2.96
CA TYR A 52 -0.70 2.58 -1.79
C TYR A 52 0.57 2.00 -1.20
N TYR A 53 1.59 2.83 -0.96
CA TYR A 53 2.82 2.35 -0.33
C TYR A 53 3.44 3.39 0.58
N ILE A 54 4.19 2.89 1.55
CA ILE A 54 4.97 3.72 2.46
C ILE A 54 6.41 3.78 1.98
N SER A 55 6.87 4.98 1.68
CA SER A 55 8.25 5.34 1.36
C SER A 55 8.97 5.87 2.59
N TYR A 56 10.29 5.76 2.60
CA TYR A 56 11.13 6.27 3.68
C TYR A 56 12.25 7.16 3.14
N HIS A 57 12.12 8.47 3.32
CA HIS A 57 13.08 9.43 2.76
C HIS A 57 14.26 9.70 3.71
N SER A 58 14.03 9.63 5.03
CA SER A 58 15.06 9.83 6.05
C SER A 58 14.63 9.21 7.39
N ARG A 59 15.55 9.19 8.38
CA ARG A 59 15.43 8.41 9.63
C ARG A 59 14.13 8.61 10.46
N MET A 60 13.31 9.62 10.16
CA MET A 60 12.06 9.93 10.86
C MET A 60 10.92 10.41 9.94
N LEU A 61 11.10 10.32 8.61
CA LEU A 61 10.12 10.83 7.65
C LEU A 61 9.71 9.71 6.71
N SER A 62 8.54 9.14 6.97
CA SER A 62 7.84 8.26 6.04
C SER A 62 6.78 9.04 5.30
N SER A 63 6.50 8.68 4.06
CA SER A 63 5.40 9.25 3.28
C SER A 63 4.49 8.16 2.76
N LEU A 64 3.19 8.42 2.69
CA LEU A 64 2.29 7.64 1.86
C LEU A 64 2.35 8.17 0.45
N ILE A 65 2.55 7.26 -0.49
CA ILE A 65 2.48 7.53 -1.91
C ILE A 65 1.37 6.67 -2.50
N ILE A 66 0.66 7.27 -3.45
CA ILE A 66 -0.40 6.60 -4.22
C ILE A 66 -0.04 6.70 -5.68
N THR A 67 0.11 5.56 -6.33
CA THR A 67 0.34 5.46 -7.78
C THR A 67 -0.75 4.64 -8.44
N ASP A 68 -0.87 4.73 -9.76
CA ASP A 68 -1.50 3.67 -10.54
C ASP A 68 -0.57 2.43 -10.64
N TYR A 69 -1.02 1.41 -11.37
CA TYR A 69 -0.26 0.18 -11.61
C TYR A 69 0.94 0.35 -12.55
N ASN A 70 1.11 1.52 -13.17
CA ASN A 70 2.25 1.86 -14.02
C ASN A 70 3.26 2.78 -13.32
N GLY A 71 2.98 3.18 -12.07
CA GLY A 71 3.84 4.05 -11.27
C GLY A 71 3.56 5.55 -11.39
N LEU A 72 2.49 5.95 -12.10
CA LEU A 72 2.10 7.34 -12.16
C LEU A 72 1.59 7.80 -10.79
N LYS A 73 2.29 8.75 -10.16
CA LYS A 73 1.87 9.36 -8.89
C LYS A 73 0.56 10.12 -9.10
N LEU A 74 -0.46 9.75 -8.34
CA LEU A 74 -1.81 10.29 -8.48
C LEU A 74 -2.03 11.54 -7.62
N GLN A 75 -1.13 11.80 -6.68
CA GLN A 75 -1.15 12.96 -5.79
C GLN A 75 0.23 13.23 -5.21
N GLN A 76 0.38 14.36 -4.53
CA GLN A 76 1.61 14.67 -3.79
C GLN A 76 1.81 13.66 -2.65
N PRO A 77 3.06 13.26 -2.34
CA PRO A 77 3.37 12.41 -1.20
C PRO A 77 2.83 13.03 0.09
N ILE A 78 2.20 12.20 0.92
CA ILE A 78 1.67 12.68 2.20
C ILE A 78 2.57 12.25 3.33
N ASN A 79 3.15 13.25 4.01
CA ASN A 79 4.05 13.03 5.12
C ASN A 79 3.33 12.40 6.31
N ILE A 80 3.93 11.34 6.86
CA ILE A 80 3.48 10.66 8.07
C ILE A 80 4.39 11.12 9.21
N ALA A 81 4.00 12.21 9.85
CA ALA A 81 4.73 12.78 10.99
C ALA A 81 4.88 11.75 12.13
N ASP A 82 6.01 11.84 12.85
CA ASP A 82 6.35 11.01 14.01
C ASP A 82 6.19 9.51 13.78
N SER A 83 6.32 9.08 12.51
CA SER A 83 6.24 7.67 12.16
C SER A 83 7.60 7.04 12.34
N THR A 84 7.68 6.20 13.37
CA THR A 84 8.54 5.03 13.24
C THR A 84 8.12 4.21 12.01
N PRO A 85 9.03 3.44 11.41
CA PRO A 85 8.74 2.76 10.16
C PRO A 85 7.46 1.92 10.25
N SER A 86 6.58 2.10 9.27
CA SER A 86 5.40 1.26 9.10
C SER A 86 5.80 0.02 8.32
N PHE A 87 5.56 -1.15 8.90
CA PHE A 87 5.99 -2.43 8.32
C PHE A 87 4.88 -3.11 7.53
N SER A 88 3.64 -2.74 7.79
CA SER A 88 2.49 -3.30 7.09
C SER A 88 1.36 -2.28 7.00
N ILE A 89 0.72 -2.26 5.85
CA ILE A 89 -0.47 -1.47 5.59
C ILE A 89 -1.56 -2.35 4.99
N GLY A 90 -2.81 -1.94 5.15
CA GLY A 90 -3.95 -2.53 4.45
C GLY A 90 -5.02 -1.49 4.19
N LEU A 91 -5.76 -1.65 3.10
CA LEU A 91 -6.87 -0.78 2.71
C LEU A 91 -8.19 -1.53 2.87
N PHE A 92 -9.17 -0.94 3.55
CA PHE A 92 -10.54 -1.47 3.60
C PHE A 92 -11.55 -0.36 3.86
N GLY A 93 -12.67 -0.35 3.13
CA GLY A 93 -13.73 0.64 3.30
C GLY A 93 -13.26 2.08 3.09
N GLY A 94 -12.28 2.30 2.20
CA GLY A 94 -11.67 3.62 1.97
C GLY A 94 -10.75 4.10 3.09
N GLN A 95 -10.47 3.28 4.10
CA GLN A 95 -9.56 3.59 5.19
C GLN A 95 -8.28 2.78 5.10
N LEU A 96 -7.15 3.42 5.40
CA LEU A 96 -5.88 2.74 5.58
C LEU A 96 -5.71 2.33 7.03
N PHE A 97 -5.22 1.11 7.21
CA PHE A 97 -4.78 0.55 8.47
C PHE A 97 -3.27 0.41 8.42
N LEU A 98 -2.55 0.97 9.38
CA LEU A 98 -1.09 1.00 9.40
C LEU A 98 -0.58 0.42 10.71
N CYS A 99 0.35 -0.52 10.60
CA CYS A 99 1.09 -1.05 11.74
C CYS A 99 2.51 -0.46 11.75
N SER A 100 2.79 0.37 12.74
CA SER A 100 4.10 1.00 12.95
C SER A 100 4.79 0.46 14.19
N ASN A 101 6.12 0.40 14.16
CA ASN A 101 6.93 0.01 15.31
C ASN A 101 7.05 1.18 16.30
N GLY A 102 6.11 1.38 17.22
CA GLY A 102 6.20 2.48 18.20
C GLY A 102 7.43 2.34 19.11
N ALA A 103 7.76 3.41 19.84
CA ALA A 103 8.95 3.43 20.71
C ALA A 103 8.94 2.34 21.81
N THR A 104 7.75 1.90 22.22
CA THR A 104 7.56 0.89 23.28
C THR A 104 6.71 -0.31 22.85
N GLU A 105 5.82 -0.14 21.88
CA GLU A 105 4.86 -1.15 21.42
C GLU A 105 4.59 -0.98 19.92
N TYR A 106 4.29 -2.08 19.24
CA TYR A 106 3.79 -2.02 17.86
C TYR A 106 2.36 -1.49 17.90
N THR A 107 2.02 -0.55 17.03
CA THR A 107 0.72 0.13 17.11
C THR A 107 -0.01 0.10 15.79
N LEU A 108 -1.27 -0.31 15.84
CA LEU A 108 -2.23 -0.21 14.76
C LEU A 108 -2.94 1.14 14.81
N PHE A 109 -2.90 1.83 13.68
CA PHE A 109 -3.66 3.05 13.44
C PHE A 109 -4.62 2.84 12.27
N LYS A 110 -5.69 3.63 12.25
CA LYS A 110 -6.55 3.81 11.08
C LYS A 110 -6.56 5.27 10.65
N MET A 111 -6.70 5.53 9.36
CA MET A 111 -6.70 6.88 8.82
C MET A 111 -7.34 6.95 7.42
N ASN A 112 -7.69 8.15 7.00
CA ASN A 112 -8.14 8.43 5.64
C ASN A 112 -6.91 8.70 4.74
N PRO A 113 -6.73 8.01 3.61
CA PRO A 113 -5.60 8.23 2.71
C PRO A 113 -5.49 9.66 2.16
N GLY A 114 -6.60 10.43 2.14
CA GLY A 114 -6.60 11.84 1.71
C GLY A 114 -6.35 12.86 2.84
N ASN A 115 -6.34 12.45 4.11
CA ASN A 115 -6.09 13.34 5.24
C ASN A 115 -5.41 12.63 6.42
N PHE A 116 -4.11 12.91 6.61
CA PHE A 116 -3.29 12.29 7.64
C PHE A 116 -3.42 12.91 9.02
N THR A 117 -4.02 14.10 9.14
CA THR A 117 -4.20 14.76 10.44
C THR A 117 -5.18 14.00 11.36
N GLU A 118 -5.93 13.04 10.80
CA GLU A 118 -6.91 12.22 11.51
C GLU A 118 -6.42 10.78 11.80
N LYS A 119 -5.10 10.56 11.92
CA LYS A 119 -4.56 9.27 12.33
C LYS A 119 -5.11 8.86 13.70
N MET A 120 -5.93 7.82 13.74
CA MET A 120 -6.60 7.35 14.95
C MET A 120 -5.94 6.08 15.48
N PHE A 121 -5.59 6.07 16.76
CA PHE A 121 -5.15 4.87 17.47
C PHE A 121 -6.25 3.80 17.47
N VAL A 122 -5.88 2.56 17.15
CA VAL A 122 -6.78 1.41 17.24
C VAL A 122 -6.35 0.48 18.36
N LYS A 123 -5.07 0.07 18.37
CA LYS A 123 -4.56 -0.92 19.32
C LYS A 123 -3.03 -0.90 19.40
N ALA A 124 -2.49 -1.22 20.56
CA ALA A 124 -1.08 -1.52 20.73
C ALA A 124 -0.84 -3.02 21.00
N PHE A 125 0.31 -3.51 20.57
CA PHE A 125 0.74 -4.89 20.68
C PHE A 125 2.07 -4.94 21.46
N ARG A 126 2.08 -5.72 22.54
CA ARG A 126 3.27 -6.01 23.35
C ARG A 126 4.13 -7.15 22.80
N VAL A 127 3.98 -7.40 21.51
CA VAL A 127 4.69 -8.44 20.75
C VAL A 127 5.14 -7.85 19.44
N VAL A 128 6.18 -8.44 18.85
CA VAL A 128 6.66 -8.05 17.53
C VAL A 128 5.61 -8.38 16.48
N VAL A 129 5.18 -7.38 15.72
CA VAL A 129 4.28 -7.56 14.57
C VAL A 129 5.12 -7.45 13.31
N GLN A 130 5.38 -8.60 12.67
CA GLN A 130 6.16 -8.65 11.42
C GLN A 130 5.33 -8.30 10.19
N HIS A 131 4.04 -8.65 10.22
CA HIS A 131 3.14 -8.45 9.10
C HIS A 131 1.68 -8.41 9.59
N MET A 132 0.84 -7.66 8.90
CA MET A 132 -0.60 -7.61 9.10
C MET A 132 -1.28 -7.89 7.76
N LYS A 133 -2.41 -8.58 7.79
CA LYS A 133 -3.29 -8.71 6.63
C LYS A 133 -4.72 -8.46 7.06
N LEU A 134 -5.45 -7.64 6.30
CA LEU A 134 -6.88 -7.46 6.48
C LEU A 134 -7.61 -8.67 5.90
N VAL A 135 -8.61 -9.17 6.63
CA VAL A 135 -9.40 -10.33 6.23
C VAL A 135 -10.86 -9.92 6.21
N HIS A 136 -11.42 -9.81 5.00
CA HIS A 136 -12.83 -9.54 4.77
C HIS A 136 -13.21 -10.13 3.41
N PRO A 137 -14.40 -10.76 3.24
CA PRO A 137 -14.82 -11.30 1.95
C PRO A 137 -14.78 -10.28 0.81
N ASP A 138 -15.12 -9.02 1.09
CA ASP A 138 -15.14 -7.96 0.08
C ASP A 138 -13.75 -7.59 -0.45
N LEU A 139 -12.67 -7.88 0.28
CA LEU A 139 -11.30 -7.60 -0.18
C LEU A 139 -10.84 -8.55 -1.30
N GLN A 140 -11.57 -9.64 -1.54
CA GLN A 140 -11.22 -10.66 -2.52
C GLN A 140 -12.22 -10.74 -3.66
N LYS A 141 -13.21 -9.84 -3.71
CA LYS A 141 -14.21 -9.78 -4.77
C LYS A 141 -13.63 -9.11 -6.03
N PRO A 142 -14.17 -9.42 -7.22
CA PRO A 142 -13.83 -8.68 -8.42
C PRO A 142 -14.16 -7.20 -8.23
N PRO A 143 -13.30 -6.28 -8.71
CA PRO A 143 -13.65 -4.89 -8.87
C PRO A 143 -15.01 -4.75 -9.54
N LYS A 144 -15.86 -3.85 -9.05
CA LYS A 144 -17.11 -3.52 -9.74
C LYS A 144 -16.73 -3.03 -11.13
N SER A 145 -17.14 -3.76 -12.18
CA SER A 145 -16.83 -3.35 -13.54
C SER A 145 -17.34 -1.93 -13.77
N ASN A 146 -16.45 -1.03 -14.18
CA ASN A 146 -16.90 0.14 -14.92
C ASN A 146 -17.43 -0.40 -16.25
N ASN A 147 -18.74 -0.69 -16.29
CA ASN A 147 -19.46 -1.03 -17.51
C ASN A 147 -19.39 0.15 -18.47
N LEU A 148 -18.30 0.27 -19.23
CA LEU A 148 -18.21 1.14 -20.40
C LEU A 148 -17.58 0.38 -21.56
N LYS A 149 -18.51 -0.22 -22.32
CA LYS A 149 -18.47 -0.53 -23.75
C LYS A 149 -17.76 -1.82 -24.17
N GLU A 150 -18.51 -2.92 -24.16
CA GLU A 150 -18.55 -3.78 -25.34
C GLU A 150 -19.03 -2.92 -26.52
N ILE A 151 -18.13 -2.59 -27.44
CA ILE A 151 -18.51 -2.17 -28.79
C ILE A 151 -18.53 -3.46 -29.63
N LYS A 152 -19.73 -3.80 -30.09
CA LYS A 152 -20.00 -4.87 -31.05
C LYS A 152 -19.26 -4.66 -32.37
#